data_AF-A0A524HC76-F1
#
_entry.id   AF-A0A524HC76-F1
#
_cell.length_a   1.000
_cell.length_b   1.000
_cell.length_c   1.000
_cell.angle_alpha   90.00
_cell.angle_beta   90.00
_cell.angle_gamma   90.00
#
_symmetry.space_group_name_H-M   'P 1'
#
loop_
_entity.id
_entity.type
_entity.pdbx_description
1 polymer ?
#
loop_
_entity_poly.entity_id
_entity_poly.type
_entity_poly.pdbx_seq_one_letter_code
_entity_poly.pdbx_strand_id
1 'polypeptide(L)'
;QAAAPAQLVSLILSDVVGDPLEAIASGLTVVDPTSRKDALDILEKYQLADKVSSSILDFLKRSSIEEKPVGTDFEKVHNLIVGNNLMAAQAALAQARLEGFNTYLLRTDQQGEASEVAHELCNTLRWAWKRADPVPPPACIIAGGETTVSLQGEGRGGRNLELALSAVTDLADFPDVMLVTLATDGEDGVTDGAGAVVTGATFARAAALGMHPEEFLKRNDSYTFFSALGDVLKPGPTGTNVNDLTFLFTF
;
A
#
# COMPACT_ATOMS: atom_id res chain seq x y z
N GLN A 1 22.22 -14.96 -15.89
CA GLN A 1 22.70 -15.57 -17.14
C GLN A 1 23.53 -14.64 -18.00
N ALA A 2 22.95 -13.57 -18.58
CA ALA A 2 23.71 -12.68 -19.48
C ALA A 2 24.95 -12.04 -18.85
N ALA A 3 24.91 -11.77 -17.54
CA ALA A 3 26.04 -11.24 -16.78
C ALA A 3 27.05 -12.32 -16.34
N ALA A 4 26.76 -13.62 -16.50
CA ALA A 4 27.66 -14.67 -16.05
C ALA A 4 28.98 -14.65 -16.86
N PRO A 5 30.14 -14.91 -16.22
CA PRO A 5 30.35 -15.32 -14.83
C PRO A 5 30.65 -14.14 -13.87
N ALA A 6 30.33 -12.89 -14.25
CA ALA A 6 30.55 -11.73 -13.40
C ALA A 6 29.65 -11.74 -12.17
N GLN A 7 30.04 -10.97 -11.15
CA GLN A 7 29.20 -10.72 -9.97
C GLN A 7 28.13 -9.68 -10.30
N LEU A 8 26.90 -9.95 -9.88
CA LEU A 8 25.75 -9.07 -10.04
C LEU A 8 25.27 -8.62 -8.66
N VAL A 9 25.11 -7.32 -8.48
CA VAL A 9 24.52 -6.74 -7.28
C VAL A 9 23.33 -5.91 -7.70
N SER A 10 22.13 -6.34 -7.29
CA SER A 10 20.88 -5.64 -7.51
C SER A 10 20.50 -4.88 -6.25
N LEU A 11 20.40 -3.56 -6.37
CA LEU A 11 19.83 -2.69 -5.32
C LEU A 11 18.37 -2.44 -5.67
N ILE A 12 17.47 -2.89 -4.80
CA ILE A 12 16.04 -3.01 -5.08
C ILE A 12 15.28 -2.03 -4.20
N LEU A 13 14.49 -1.17 -4.83
CA LEU A 13 13.44 -0.40 -4.19
C LEU A 13 12.13 -1.16 -4.42
N SER A 14 11.53 -1.68 -3.36
CA SER A 14 10.35 -2.56 -3.43
C SER A 14 9.07 -1.75 -3.27
N ASP A 15 8.21 -1.85 -4.28
CA ASP A 15 6.84 -1.35 -4.32
C ASP A 15 5.80 -2.48 -4.19
N VAL A 16 6.25 -3.68 -3.83
CA VAL A 16 5.41 -4.87 -3.68
C VAL A 16 5.34 -5.27 -2.22
N VAL A 17 4.12 -5.35 -1.68
CA VAL A 17 3.88 -5.75 -0.29
C VAL A 17 4.53 -7.10 0.01
N GLY A 18 5.31 -7.15 1.10
CA GLY A 18 6.04 -8.36 1.53
C GLY A 18 7.37 -8.60 0.81
N ASP A 19 7.75 -7.71 -0.10
CA ASP A 19 9.00 -7.74 -0.86
C ASP A 19 9.35 -9.07 -1.57
N PRO A 20 8.40 -9.77 -2.23
CA PRO A 20 8.70 -11.00 -2.94
C PRO A 20 9.56 -10.69 -4.17
N LEU A 21 10.85 -11.03 -4.09
CA LEU A 21 11.84 -10.72 -5.14
C LEU A 21 11.47 -11.28 -6.53
N GLU A 22 10.73 -12.40 -6.57
CA GLU A 22 10.23 -13.01 -7.80
C GLU A 22 9.16 -12.18 -8.52
N ALA A 23 8.42 -11.35 -7.78
CA ALA A 23 7.43 -10.45 -8.36
C ALA A 23 8.07 -9.13 -8.81
N ILE A 24 9.04 -8.61 -8.04
CA ILE A 24 9.68 -7.32 -8.32
C ILE A 24 10.43 -7.41 -9.65
N ALA A 25 10.01 -6.58 -10.61
CA ALA A 25 10.50 -6.61 -11.99
C ALA A 25 10.48 -8.03 -12.61
N SER A 26 9.52 -8.87 -12.23
CA SER A 26 9.43 -10.29 -12.65
C SER A 26 10.67 -11.13 -12.30
N GLY A 27 11.38 -10.77 -11.23
CA GLY A 27 12.44 -11.60 -10.68
C GLY A 27 13.67 -11.76 -11.57
N LEU A 28 14.03 -10.73 -12.34
CA LEU A 28 15.17 -10.74 -13.29
C LEU A 28 16.48 -11.31 -12.73
N THR A 29 16.70 -11.15 -11.42
CA THR A 29 17.93 -11.55 -10.73
C THR A 29 17.69 -12.57 -9.63
N VAL A 30 16.54 -13.25 -9.65
CA VAL A 30 16.25 -14.41 -8.82
C VAL A 30 15.93 -15.63 -9.66
N VAL A 31 15.99 -16.80 -9.02
CA VAL A 31 15.57 -18.04 -9.66
C VAL A 31 14.05 -18.01 -9.80
N ASP A 32 13.56 -18.21 -11.01
CA ASP A 32 12.14 -18.36 -11.28
C ASP A 32 11.74 -19.83 -11.05
N PRO A 33 10.89 -20.13 -10.05
CA PRO A 33 10.52 -21.49 -9.70
C PRO A 33 9.50 -22.12 -10.65
N THR A 34 8.91 -21.33 -11.55
CA THR A 34 7.84 -21.78 -12.45
C THR A 34 8.37 -22.39 -13.74
N SER A 35 7.56 -23.21 -14.38
CA SER A 35 7.87 -23.91 -15.63
C SER A 35 7.01 -23.42 -16.81
N ARG A 36 7.35 -23.85 -18.02
CA ARG A 36 6.48 -23.65 -19.20
C ARG A 36 5.15 -24.39 -19.05
N LYS A 37 5.13 -25.51 -18.33
CA LYS A 37 3.91 -26.25 -18.03
C LYS A 37 2.97 -25.40 -17.19
N ASP A 38 3.48 -24.72 -16.16
CA ASP A 38 2.66 -23.84 -15.32
C ASP A 38 2.02 -22.72 -16.16
N ALA A 39 2.76 -22.14 -17.10
CA ALA A 39 2.22 -21.16 -18.04
C ALA A 39 1.11 -21.73 -18.94
N LEU A 40 1.27 -22.95 -19.46
CA LEU A 40 0.24 -23.63 -20.26
C LEU A 40 -1.00 -23.95 -19.42
N ASP A 41 -0.81 -24.45 -18.20
CA ASP A 41 -1.89 -24.80 -17.27
C ASP A 41 -2.68 -23.52 -16.87
N ILE A 42 -2.02 -22.36 -16.75
CA ILE A 42 -2.68 -21.05 -16.56
C ILE A 42 -3.52 -20.68 -17.79
N LEU A 43 -2.97 -20.79 -19.01
CA LEU A 43 -3.71 -20.48 -20.23
C LEU A 43 -4.96 -21.35 -20.38
N GLU A 44 -4.88 -22.63 -20.01
CA GLU A 44 -6.02 -23.55 -20.01
C GLU A 44 -7.04 -23.19 -18.92
N LYS A 45 -6.57 -22.97 -17.68
CA LYS A 45 -7.42 -22.59 -16.53
C LYS A 45 -8.31 -21.38 -16.84
N TYR A 46 -7.78 -20.38 -17.54
CA TYR A 46 -8.53 -19.17 -17.91
C TYR A 46 -9.13 -19.20 -19.33
N GLN A 47 -9.09 -20.36 -20.01
CA GLN A 47 -9.64 -20.55 -21.37
C GLN A 47 -9.11 -19.52 -22.38
N LEU A 48 -7.80 -19.28 -22.31
CA LEU A 48 -7.08 -18.31 -23.14
C LEU A 48 -6.30 -18.95 -24.29
N ALA A 49 -6.21 -20.28 -24.35
CA ALA A 49 -5.43 -21.00 -25.36
C ALA A 49 -5.78 -20.57 -26.79
N ASP A 50 -7.07 -20.41 -27.12
CA ASP A 50 -7.51 -19.99 -28.46
C ASP A 50 -7.46 -18.47 -28.69
N LYS A 51 -7.16 -17.69 -27.64
CA LYS A 51 -7.09 -16.21 -27.69
C LYS A 51 -5.66 -15.69 -27.81
N VAL A 52 -4.67 -16.50 -27.46
CA VAL A 52 -3.25 -16.15 -27.59
C VAL A 52 -2.74 -16.50 -28.98
N SER A 53 -1.73 -15.77 -29.45
CA SER A 53 -1.13 -16.06 -30.76
C SER A 53 -0.50 -17.46 -30.81
N SER A 54 -0.54 -18.10 -31.98
CA SER A 54 0.10 -19.41 -32.19
C SER A 54 1.58 -19.40 -31.85
N SER A 55 2.28 -18.28 -32.11
CA SER A 55 3.70 -18.13 -31.79
C SER A 55 4.04 -18.31 -30.31
N ILE A 56 3.13 -17.91 -29.40
CA ILE A 56 3.29 -18.07 -27.95
C ILE A 56 3.10 -19.54 -27.56
N LEU A 57 2.04 -20.18 -28.07
CA LEU A 57 1.78 -21.60 -27.82
C LEU A 57 2.91 -22.48 -28.35
N ASP A 58 3.39 -22.19 -29.55
CA ASP A 58 4.51 -22.89 -30.16
C ASP A 58 5.77 -22.74 -29.33
N PHE A 59 6.04 -21.54 -28.81
CA PHE A 59 7.17 -21.32 -27.90
C PHE A 59 7.05 -22.13 -26.61
N LEU A 60 5.88 -22.12 -25.97
CA LEU A 60 5.66 -22.83 -24.70
C LEU A 60 5.70 -24.35 -24.86
N LYS A 61 5.29 -24.89 -26.02
CA LYS A 61 5.28 -26.34 -26.31
C LYS A 61 6.61 -26.88 -26.84
N ARG A 62 7.58 -26.03 -27.18
CA ARG A 62 8.91 -26.48 -27.67
C ARG A 62 9.67 -27.20 -26.55
N SER A 63 10.04 -28.45 -26.83
CA SER A 63 10.81 -29.33 -25.94
C SER A 63 12.33 -29.09 -25.94
N SER A 64 12.85 -28.26 -26.86
CA SER A 64 14.30 -28.13 -27.13
C SER A 64 14.96 -26.84 -26.65
N ILE A 65 14.24 -25.95 -25.96
CA ILE A 65 14.84 -24.75 -25.36
C ILE A 65 15.14 -25.06 -23.90
N GLU A 66 16.38 -24.82 -23.46
CA GLU A 66 16.84 -25.02 -22.09
C GLU A 66 15.78 -24.58 -21.07
N GLU A 67 15.57 -25.39 -20.04
CA GLU A 67 14.79 -25.02 -18.87
C GLU A 67 15.42 -23.78 -18.22
N LYS A 68 14.63 -23.03 -17.45
CA LYS A 68 15.13 -21.86 -16.72
C LYS A 68 16.35 -22.27 -15.88
N PRO A 69 17.37 -21.42 -15.78
CA PRO A 69 18.62 -21.74 -15.08
C PRO A 69 18.34 -22.21 -13.65
N VAL A 70 18.92 -23.34 -13.26
CA VAL A 70 18.70 -23.98 -11.96
C VAL A 70 19.95 -23.83 -11.07
N GLY A 71 19.73 -23.45 -9.81
CA GLY A 71 20.62 -23.78 -8.68
C GLY A 71 21.97 -23.05 -8.60
N THR A 72 22.91 -23.28 -9.52
CA THR A 72 24.32 -22.87 -9.34
C THR A 72 24.69 -21.56 -10.06
N ASP A 73 23.85 -21.09 -10.99
CA ASP A 73 24.12 -19.87 -11.78
C ASP A 73 23.93 -18.54 -11.01
N PHE A 74 23.44 -18.62 -9.76
CA PHE A 74 23.08 -17.45 -8.94
C PHE A 74 23.99 -17.23 -7.73
N GLU A 75 25.03 -18.04 -7.52
CA GLU A 75 25.96 -17.88 -6.38
C GLU A 75 26.63 -16.50 -6.34
N LYS A 76 26.80 -15.85 -7.49
CA LYS A 76 27.39 -14.52 -7.65
C LYS A 76 26.36 -13.40 -7.78
N VAL A 77 25.08 -13.70 -7.54
CA VAL A 77 23.98 -12.73 -7.62
C VAL A 77 23.54 -12.35 -6.21
N HIS A 78 23.63 -11.07 -5.91
CA HIS A 78 23.22 -10.52 -4.63
C HIS A 78 22.05 -9.55 -4.84
N ASN A 79 20.91 -9.86 -4.21
CA ASN A 79 19.73 -9.01 -4.23
C ASN A 79 19.60 -8.32 -2.87
N LEU A 80 19.63 -7.00 -2.86
CA LEU A 80 19.57 -6.19 -1.65
C LEU A 80 18.40 -5.22 -1.76
N ILE A 81 17.42 -5.37 -0.87
CA ILE A 81 16.36 -4.38 -0.71
C ILE A 81 16.96 -3.19 0.02
N VAL A 82 16.99 -2.04 -0.66
CA VAL A 82 17.52 -0.76 -0.15
C VAL A 82 16.44 0.26 0.17
N GLY A 83 15.19 -0.06 -0.16
CA GLY A 83 14.01 0.67 0.27
C GLY A 83 12.77 -0.19 0.11
N ASN A 84 11.89 -0.12 1.10
CA ASN A 84 10.59 -0.80 1.13
C ASN A 84 9.70 -0.10 2.16
N ASN A 85 8.45 -0.58 2.29
CA ASN A 85 7.48 -0.03 3.23
C ASN A 85 7.97 -0.09 4.69
N LEU A 86 8.65 -1.19 5.08
CA LEU A 86 9.19 -1.34 6.42
C LEU A 86 10.25 -0.29 6.76
N MET A 87 11.17 0.00 5.85
CA MET A 87 12.18 1.05 6.05
C MET A 87 11.54 2.43 6.16
N ALA A 88 10.51 2.73 5.36
CA ALA A 88 9.77 3.98 5.45
C ALA A 88 9.01 4.10 6.79
N ALA A 89 8.34 3.03 7.22
CA ALA A 89 7.67 2.97 8.52
C ALA A 89 8.67 3.14 9.68
N GLN A 90 9.83 2.49 9.62
CA GLN A 90 10.89 2.64 10.61
C GLN A 90 11.46 4.07 10.68
N ALA A 91 11.65 4.72 9.52
CA ALA A 91 12.05 6.11 9.46
C ALA A 91 10.99 7.03 10.11
N ALA A 92 9.71 6.76 9.86
CA ALA A 92 8.63 7.52 10.47
C ALA A 92 8.49 7.28 11.99
N LEU A 93 8.72 6.04 12.49
CA LEU A 93 8.82 5.77 13.92
C LEU A 93 9.96 6.59 14.55
N ALA A 94 11.12 6.64 13.89
CA ALA A 94 12.26 7.41 14.39
C ALA A 94 11.92 8.91 14.47
N GLN A 95 11.29 9.45 13.42
CA GLN A 95 10.86 10.86 13.41
C GLN A 95 9.82 11.12 14.51
N ALA A 96 8.78 10.29 14.66
CA ALA A 96 7.76 10.48 15.67
C ALA A 96 8.33 10.47 17.10
N ARG A 97 9.36 9.66 17.38
CA ARG A 97 10.08 9.71 18.67
C ARG A 97 10.78 11.04 18.90
N LEU A 98 11.40 11.62 17.86
CA LEU A 98 12.05 12.93 17.96
C LEU A 98 11.04 14.05 18.24
N GLU A 99 9.83 13.92 17.71
CA GLU A 99 8.70 14.82 18.00
C GLU A 99 8.05 14.58 19.38
N GLY A 100 8.54 13.60 20.15
CA GLY A 100 8.10 13.34 21.53
C GLY A 100 6.98 12.30 21.68
N PHE A 101 6.62 11.58 20.62
CA PHE A 101 5.62 10.50 20.69
C PHE A 101 6.24 9.18 21.15
N ASN A 102 5.47 8.42 21.93
CA ASN A 102 5.69 7.00 22.10
C ASN A 102 5.23 6.28 20.83
N THR A 103 6.05 5.37 20.29
CA THR A 103 5.79 4.82 18.95
C THR A 103 5.57 3.31 18.97
N TYR A 104 4.67 2.82 18.13
CA TYR A 104 4.44 1.39 17.94
C TYR A 104 4.27 1.06 16.45
N LEU A 105 4.98 0.05 15.95
CA LEU A 105 4.77 -0.46 14.60
C LEU A 105 3.70 -1.55 14.65
N LEU A 106 2.55 -1.29 14.06
CA LEU A 106 1.46 -2.27 14.00
C LEU A 106 1.78 -3.38 13.01
N ARG A 107 2.11 -3.01 11.77
CA ARG A 107 2.42 -3.92 10.66
C ARG A 107 2.84 -3.15 9.41
N THR A 108 3.36 -3.87 8.40
CA THR A 108 3.79 -3.32 7.10
C THR A 108 3.29 -4.16 5.91
N ASP A 109 2.30 -5.02 6.16
CA ASP A 109 1.70 -5.95 5.20
C ASP A 109 0.17 -5.77 5.12
N GLN A 110 -0.35 -4.62 5.54
CA GLN A 110 -1.79 -4.32 5.51
C GLN A 110 -2.29 -4.37 4.06
N GLN A 111 -3.33 -5.14 3.82
CA GLN A 111 -4.00 -5.28 2.53
C GLN A 111 -5.50 -5.39 2.76
N GLY A 112 -6.29 -5.26 1.70
CA GLY A 112 -7.75 -5.37 1.73
C GLY A 112 -8.45 -4.12 1.22
N GLU A 113 -9.78 -4.12 1.30
CA GLU A 113 -10.61 -2.99 0.90
C GLU A 113 -10.38 -1.80 1.84
N ALA A 114 -10.10 -0.63 1.29
CA ALA A 114 -9.71 0.57 2.04
C ALA A 114 -10.71 0.93 3.15
N SER A 115 -12.01 0.79 2.89
CA SER A 115 -13.06 1.04 3.88
C SER A 115 -13.07 0.04 5.03
N GLU A 116 -12.81 -1.24 4.76
CA GLU A 116 -12.77 -2.29 5.79
C GLU A 116 -11.55 -2.09 6.69
N VAL A 117 -10.39 -1.82 6.08
CA VAL A 117 -9.15 -1.52 6.79
C VAL A 117 -9.30 -0.27 7.67
N ALA A 118 -10.02 0.76 7.20
CA ALA A 118 -10.30 1.94 8.01
C ALA A 118 -10.99 1.59 9.34
N HIS A 119 -12.01 0.72 9.31
CA HIS A 119 -12.73 0.30 10.51
C HIS A 119 -11.82 -0.47 11.49
N GLU A 120 -10.94 -1.34 10.99
CA GLU A 120 -9.95 -2.05 11.81
C GLU A 120 -8.99 -1.06 12.50
N LEU A 121 -8.43 -0.12 11.74
CA LEU A 121 -7.51 0.89 12.27
C LEU A 121 -8.19 1.84 13.26
N CYS A 122 -9.44 2.23 13.01
CA CYS A 122 -10.22 3.03 13.95
C CYS A 122 -10.49 2.26 15.26
N ASN A 123 -10.74 0.95 15.20
CA ASN A 123 -10.86 0.12 16.40
C ASN A 123 -9.54 0.09 17.20
N THR A 124 -8.40 -0.07 16.53
CA THR A 124 -7.08 0.00 17.17
C THR A 124 -6.83 1.37 17.81
N LEU A 125 -7.16 2.45 17.11
CA LEU A 125 -6.98 3.82 17.61
C LEU A 125 -7.87 4.10 18.84
N ARG A 126 -9.14 3.70 18.79
CA ARG A 126 -10.07 3.80 19.92
C ARG A 126 -9.60 2.96 21.12
N TRP A 127 -9.02 1.79 20.88
CA TRP A 127 -8.43 0.95 21.93
C TRP A 127 -7.24 1.65 22.59
N ALA A 128 -6.29 2.13 21.78
CA ALA A 128 -5.10 2.83 22.26
C ALA A 128 -5.44 4.06 23.10
N TRP A 129 -6.41 4.87 22.66
CA TRP A 129 -6.87 6.02 23.42
C TRP A 129 -7.51 5.63 24.76
N LYS A 130 -8.34 4.57 24.79
CA LYS A 130 -9.03 4.13 26.02
C LYS A 130 -8.12 3.43 27.02
N ARG A 131 -7.10 2.72 26.54
CA ARG A 131 -6.34 1.74 27.32
C ARG A 131 -4.86 2.06 27.46
N ALA A 132 -4.34 3.04 26.71
CA ALA A 132 -2.90 3.31 26.62
C ALA A 132 -2.09 2.07 26.19
N ASP A 133 -2.69 1.24 25.32
CA ASP A 133 -2.17 -0.06 24.85
C ASP A 133 -2.35 -0.14 23.33
N PRO A 134 -1.33 -0.50 22.52
CA PRO A 134 -0.03 -1.06 22.91
C PRO A 134 0.99 -0.03 23.40
N VAL A 135 0.63 1.25 23.39
CA VAL A 135 1.56 2.35 23.67
C VAL A 135 0.82 3.51 24.35
N PRO A 136 1.39 4.14 25.40
CA PRO A 136 0.72 5.21 26.12
C PRO A 136 0.76 6.54 25.36
N PRO A 137 -0.26 7.41 25.50
CA PRO A 137 -0.24 8.76 24.94
C PRO A 137 0.90 9.61 25.55
N PRO A 138 1.46 10.59 24.80
CA PRO A 138 1.17 10.86 23.40
C PRO A 138 1.74 9.75 22.51
N ALA A 139 0.92 9.12 21.68
CA ALA A 139 1.28 7.94 20.91
C ALA A 139 1.18 8.16 19.41
N CYS A 140 2.07 7.50 18.66
CA CYS A 140 2.01 7.37 17.22
C CYS A 140 2.14 5.88 16.85
N ILE A 141 1.02 5.27 16.47
CA ILE A 141 0.97 3.90 15.96
C ILE A 141 1.05 3.96 14.44
N ILE A 142 1.94 3.17 13.84
CA ILE A 142 2.20 3.20 12.39
C ILE A 142 1.81 1.85 11.79
N ALA A 143 1.00 1.88 10.75
CA ALA A 143 0.72 0.75 9.87
C ALA A 143 1.18 1.09 8.46
N GLY A 144 1.54 0.07 7.68
CA GLY A 144 1.85 0.22 6.26
C GLY A 144 1.43 -1.00 5.47
N GLY A 145 1.41 -0.84 4.15
CA GLY A 145 0.92 -1.84 3.21
C GLY A 145 0.31 -1.16 1.99
N GLU A 146 -0.65 -1.81 1.34
CA GLU A 146 -1.32 -1.30 0.14
C GLU A 146 -2.78 -1.77 0.17
N THR A 147 -3.72 -0.83 0.24
CA THR A 147 -5.16 -1.16 0.17
C THR A 147 -5.70 -1.07 -1.25
N THR A 148 -6.88 -1.60 -1.48
CA THR A 148 -7.59 -1.47 -2.76
C THR A 148 -8.92 -0.79 -2.57
N VAL A 149 -9.43 -0.21 -3.65
CA VAL A 149 -10.77 0.36 -3.71
C VAL A 149 -11.57 -0.34 -4.79
N SER A 150 -12.74 -0.84 -4.41
CA SER A 150 -13.74 -1.38 -5.33
C SER A 150 -14.58 -0.24 -5.91
N LEU A 151 -14.22 0.22 -7.10
CA LEU A 151 -14.89 1.34 -7.76
C LEU A 151 -16.35 1.01 -8.13
N GLN A 152 -17.27 1.85 -7.63
CA GLN A 152 -18.70 1.79 -7.92
C GLN A 152 -19.24 3.11 -8.48
N GLY A 153 -18.54 4.23 -8.22
CA GLY A 153 -18.90 5.55 -8.69
C GLY A 153 -17.91 6.16 -9.69
N GLU A 154 -18.22 7.38 -10.13
CA GLU A 154 -17.42 8.18 -11.07
C GLU A 154 -16.70 9.35 -10.38
N GLY A 155 -16.64 9.32 -9.04
CA GLY A 155 -15.97 10.32 -8.23
C GLY A 155 -14.45 10.32 -8.39
N ARG A 156 -13.80 11.25 -7.71
CA ARG A 156 -12.35 11.34 -7.65
C ARG A 156 -11.85 10.97 -6.26
N GLY A 157 -10.81 10.15 -6.21
CA GLY A 157 -10.21 9.69 -4.98
C GLY A 157 -9.09 8.70 -5.24
N GLY A 158 -8.71 8.01 -4.18
CA GLY A 158 -7.76 6.92 -4.17
C GLY A 158 -7.92 6.14 -2.86
N ARG A 159 -7.08 5.13 -2.68
CA ARG A 159 -7.19 4.16 -1.58
C ARG A 159 -6.94 4.79 -0.22
N ASN A 160 -6.00 5.73 -0.12
CA ASN A 160 -5.72 6.44 1.14
C ASN A 160 -6.83 7.44 1.47
N LEU A 161 -7.32 8.18 0.48
CA LEU A 161 -8.44 9.09 0.64
C LEU A 161 -9.73 8.35 0.99
N GLU A 162 -9.98 7.17 0.40
CA GLU A 162 -11.13 6.34 0.75
C GLU A 162 -11.03 5.77 2.17
N LEU A 163 -9.86 5.27 2.57
CA LEU A 163 -9.58 4.84 3.94
C LEU A 163 -9.84 5.99 4.93
N ALA A 164 -9.31 7.18 4.64
CA ALA A 164 -9.54 8.36 5.45
C ALA A 164 -11.05 8.69 5.54
N LEU A 165 -11.77 8.67 4.41
CA LEU A 165 -13.19 9.01 4.40
C LEU A 165 -14.02 8.02 5.22
N SER A 166 -13.73 6.73 5.12
CA SER A 166 -14.36 5.70 5.96
C SER A 166 -14.06 5.86 7.45
N ALA A 167 -12.91 6.41 7.81
CA ALA A 167 -12.56 6.71 9.20
C ALA A 167 -13.34 7.90 9.80
N VAL A 168 -13.94 8.79 8.97
CA VAL A 168 -14.61 10.01 9.44
C VAL A 168 -15.78 9.69 10.38
N THR A 169 -16.68 8.79 9.97
CA THR A 169 -17.85 8.42 10.78
C THR A 169 -17.42 7.63 12.01
N ASP A 170 -16.40 6.79 11.88
CA ASP A 170 -15.87 5.95 12.96
C ASP A 170 -15.20 6.75 14.08
N LEU A 171 -14.48 7.83 13.73
CA LEU A 171 -13.78 8.67 14.70
C LEU A 171 -14.62 9.85 15.20
N ALA A 172 -15.83 10.04 14.68
CA ALA A 172 -16.70 11.16 15.04
C ALA A 172 -16.83 11.33 16.57
N ASP A 173 -16.70 12.57 17.03
CA ASP A 173 -16.80 12.99 18.43
C ASP A 173 -15.78 12.36 19.39
N PHE A 174 -14.76 11.66 18.86
CA PHE A 174 -13.68 11.12 19.67
C PHE A 174 -12.57 12.17 19.82
N PRO A 175 -12.34 12.71 21.04
CA PRO A 175 -11.36 13.78 21.24
C PRO A 175 -9.94 13.23 21.22
N ASP A 176 -8.97 14.11 20.99
CA ASP A 176 -7.54 13.80 21.16
C ASP A 176 -7.06 12.58 20.36
N VAL A 177 -7.63 12.41 19.15
CA VAL A 177 -7.17 11.43 18.16
C VAL A 177 -7.02 12.03 16.78
N MET A 178 -6.09 11.46 16.01
CA MET A 178 -5.89 11.81 14.61
C MET A 178 -5.44 10.57 13.83
N LEU A 179 -6.08 10.30 12.69
CA LEU A 179 -5.64 9.33 11.70
C LEU A 179 -5.11 10.08 10.49
N VAL A 180 -3.91 9.73 10.04
CA VAL A 180 -3.29 10.28 8.83
C VAL A 180 -2.91 9.12 7.95
N THR A 181 -3.31 9.13 6.69
CA THR A 181 -2.98 8.06 5.73
C THR A 181 -2.49 8.69 4.44
N LEU A 182 -1.45 8.11 3.83
CA LEU A 182 -0.82 8.64 2.62
C LEU A 182 -0.10 7.57 1.79
N ALA A 183 -0.11 7.79 0.47
CA ALA A 183 0.74 7.12 -0.50
C ALA A 183 2.15 7.75 -0.50
N THR A 184 3.18 6.91 -0.46
CA THR A 184 4.58 7.38 -0.38
C THR A 184 5.12 7.98 -1.68
N ASP A 185 4.45 7.75 -2.80
CA ASP A 185 4.73 8.39 -4.10
C ASP A 185 4.24 9.83 -4.20
N GLY A 186 3.36 10.23 -3.28
CA GLY A 186 2.80 11.57 -3.21
C GLY A 186 1.48 11.75 -3.96
N GLU A 187 0.93 10.68 -4.54
CA GLU A 187 -0.30 10.71 -5.34
C GLU A 187 -1.21 9.51 -5.00
N ASP A 188 -2.48 9.77 -4.72
CA ASP A 188 -3.47 8.77 -4.38
C ASP A 188 -4.56 8.71 -5.45
N GLY A 189 -4.59 7.60 -6.19
CA GLY A 189 -5.50 7.38 -7.31
C GLY A 189 -5.28 8.37 -8.46
N VAL A 190 -6.34 9.07 -8.87
CA VAL A 190 -6.33 10.02 -10.01
C VAL A 190 -6.32 11.48 -9.54
N THR A 191 -5.62 11.74 -8.43
CA THR A 191 -5.66 13.02 -7.72
C THR A 191 -4.27 13.59 -7.51
N ASP A 192 -4.18 14.87 -7.12
CA ASP A 192 -2.93 15.53 -6.73
C ASP A 192 -2.67 15.46 -5.21
N GLY A 193 -3.46 14.64 -4.50
CA GLY A 193 -3.32 14.42 -3.06
C GLY A 193 -2.72 13.06 -2.80
N ALA A 194 -1.84 12.95 -1.80
CA ALA A 194 -1.26 11.69 -1.35
C ALA A 194 -2.20 10.93 -0.39
N GLY A 195 -3.17 11.63 0.21
CA GLY A 195 -4.03 11.09 1.25
C GLY A 195 -4.65 12.22 2.07
N ALA A 196 -5.07 11.95 3.31
CA ALA A 196 -5.77 12.93 4.13
C ALA A 196 -5.54 12.77 5.64
N VAL A 197 -5.93 13.82 6.36
CA VAL A 197 -5.96 13.87 7.82
C VAL A 197 -7.40 13.78 8.31
N VAL A 198 -7.64 12.95 9.34
CA VAL A 198 -8.94 12.76 9.98
C VAL A 198 -8.78 12.89 11.48
N THR A 199 -9.55 13.79 12.09
CA THR A 199 -9.71 13.90 13.54
C THR A 199 -11.15 13.62 13.95
N GLY A 200 -11.45 13.51 15.23
CA GLY A 200 -12.84 13.36 15.68
C GLY A 200 -13.74 14.57 15.41
N ALA A 201 -13.17 15.73 15.07
CA ALA A 201 -13.92 16.91 14.66
C ALA A 201 -14.29 16.93 13.16
N THR A 202 -13.73 16.02 12.35
CA THR A 202 -13.88 16.03 10.88
C THR A 202 -15.35 15.87 10.46
N PHE A 203 -16.07 14.96 11.12
CA PHE A 203 -17.49 14.73 10.84
C PHE A 203 -18.32 16.01 11.07
N ALA A 204 -18.14 16.66 12.22
CA ALA A 204 -18.86 17.90 12.54
C ALA A 204 -18.54 19.04 11.55
N ARG A 205 -17.28 19.15 11.12
CA ARG A 205 -16.87 20.13 10.08
C ARG A 205 -17.56 19.86 8.73
N ALA A 206 -17.62 18.60 8.31
CA ALA A 206 -18.31 18.20 7.08
C ALA A 206 -19.82 18.45 7.15
N ALA A 207 -20.46 18.07 8.27
CA ALA A 207 -21.88 18.28 8.50
C ALA A 207 -22.26 19.76 8.48
N ALA A 208 -21.40 20.65 9.00
CA ALA A 208 -21.61 22.10 8.94
C ALA A 208 -21.62 22.67 7.51
N LEU A 209 -21.04 21.94 6.54
CA LEU A 209 -21.07 22.24 5.11
C LEU A 209 -22.16 21.47 4.35
N GLY A 210 -23.00 20.70 5.05
CA GLY A 210 -24.02 19.84 4.45
C GLY A 210 -23.46 18.63 3.71
N MET A 211 -22.24 18.19 4.04
CA MET A 211 -21.59 17.02 3.43
C MET A 211 -21.70 15.81 4.36
N HIS A 212 -22.15 14.67 3.82
CA HIS A 212 -22.29 13.40 4.55
C HIS A 212 -21.30 12.36 4.01
N PRO A 213 -20.36 11.82 4.82
CA PRO A 213 -19.31 10.92 4.35
C PRO A 213 -19.82 9.73 3.52
N GLU A 214 -20.96 9.15 3.90
CA GLU A 214 -21.54 7.98 3.25
C GLU A 214 -21.91 8.24 1.77
N GLU A 215 -22.32 9.47 1.45
CA GLU A 215 -22.67 9.86 0.08
C GLU A 215 -21.44 9.95 -0.83
N PHE A 216 -20.32 10.43 -0.28
CA PHE A 216 -19.05 10.53 -1.00
C PHE A 216 -18.38 9.16 -1.16
N LEU A 217 -18.46 8.29 -0.15
CA LEU A 217 -18.00 6.90 -0.25
C LEU A 217 -18.73 6.15 -1.37
N LYS A 218 -20.06 6.23 -1.41
CA LYS A 218 -20.86 5.56 -2.44
C LYS A 218 -20.50 5.99 -3.87
N ARG A 219 -19.95 7.19 -4.03
CA ARG A 219 -19.56 7.76 -5.33
C ARG A 219 -18.06 7.63 -5.59
N ASN A 220 -17.27 7.06 -4.67
CA ASN A 220 -15.80 7.07 -4.68
C ASN A 220 -15.23 8.50 -4.88
N ASP A 221 -15.81 9.49 -4.18
CA ASP A 221 -15.49 10.92 -4.35
C ASP A 221 -14.78 11.52 -3.12
N SER A 222 -13.90 10.74 -2.49
CA SER A 222 -13.19 11.13 -1.26
C SER A 222 -12.30 12.37 -1.41
N TYR A 223 -11.75 12.61 -2.60
CA TYR A 223 -10.94 13.79 -2.86
C TYR A 223 -11.74 15.09 -2.72
N THR A 224 -12.96 15.13 -3.27
CA THR A 224 -13.83 16.31 -3.22
C THR A 224 -14.21 16.62 -1.78
N PHE A 225 -14.52 15.59 -0.99
CA PHE A 225 -14.85 15.71 0.43
C PHE A 225 -13.72 16.39 1.22
N PHE A 226 -12.50 15.83 1.16
CA PHE A 226 -11.38 16.39 1.93
C PHE A 226 -10.86 17.71 1.37
N SER A 227 -10.99 17.95 0.07
CA SER A 227 -10.63 19.23 -0.54
C SER A 227 -11.50 20.37 -0.02
N ALA A 228 -12.82 20.12 0.15
CA ALA A 228 -13.74 21.10 0.72
C ALA A 228 -13.41 21.43 2.20
N LEU A 229 -12.80 20.49 2.93
CA LEU A 229 -12.36 20.69 4.30
C LEU A 229 -10.96 21.29 4.41
N GLY A 230 -10.12 21.17 3.38
CA GLY A 230 -8.71 21.56 3.42
C GLY A 230 -7.81 20.53 4.12
N ASP A 231 -8.25 19.27 4.19
CA ASP A 231 -7.58 18.20 4.95
C ASP A 231 -6.78 17.23 4.03
N VAL A 232 -6.64 17.54 2.74
CA VAL A 232 -5.86 16.75 1.77
C VAL A 232 -4.36 17.00 1.97
N LEU A 233 -3.58 15.93 2.00
CA LEU A 233 -2.12 15.99 2.00
C LEU A 233 -1.61 16.14 0.57
N LYS A 234 -0.88 17.23 0.29
CA LYS A 234 -0.33 17.52 -1.05
C LYS A 234 1.18 17.78 -1.00
N PRO A 235 2.00 16.75 -0.71
CA PRO A 235 3.46 16.89 -0.74
C PRO A 235 4.01 17.09 -2.15
N GLY A 236 3.24 16.72 -3.20
CA GLY A 236 3.72 16.59 -4.56
C GLY A 236 4.47 15.27 -4.78
N PRO A 237 4.94 15.00 -6.01
CA PRO A 237 5.60 13.75 -6.35
C PRO A 237 6.92 13.62 -5.57
N THR A 238 7.08 12.50 -4.86
CA THR A 238 8.25 12.27 -3.99
C THR A 238 9.44 11.67 -4.74
N GLY A 239 9.19 11.08 -5.92
CA GLY A 239 10.21 10.38 -6.71
C GLY A 239 10.56 8.99 -6.18
N THR A 240 9.75 8.43 -5.27
CA THR A 240 9.88 7.06 -4.77
C THR A 240 8.49 6.41 -4.65
N ASN A 241 8.41 5.10 -4.49
CA ASN A 241 7.16 4.42 -4.14
C ASN A 241 7.50 3.17 -3.33
N VAL A 242 6.98 3.11 -2.11
CA VAL A 242 7.07 1.95 -1.21
C VAL A 242 5.71 1.71 -0.54
N ASN A 243 4.63 1.89 -1.31
CA ASN A 243 3.22 1.72 -0.91
C ASN A 243 2.74 2.81 0.07
N ASP A 244 1.82 2.47 0.98
CA ASP A 244 1.11 3.39 1.86
C ASP A 244 1.63 3.35 3.30
N LEU A 245 1.50 4.48 4.00
CA LEU A 245 1.66 4.58 5.44
C LEU A 245 0.41 5.19 6.07
N THR A 246 -0.01 4.62 7.20
CA THR A 246 -1.08 5.15 8.04
C THR A 246 -0.59 5.33 9.47
N PHE A 247 -0.85 6.51 10.03
CA PHE A 247 -0.45 6.96 11.34
C PHE A 247 -1.71 7.16 12.20
N LEU A 248 -1.74 6.53 13.37
CA LEU A 248 -2.81 6.64 14.35
C LEU A 248 -2.23 7.34 15.58
N PHE A 249 -2.67 8.57 15.81
CA PHE A 249 -2.22 9.40 16.92
C PHE A 249 -3.24 9.46 18.04
N THR A 250 -2.75 9.35 19.27
CA THR A 250 -3.49 9.71 20.49
C THR A 250 -2.67 10.72 21.27
N PHE A 251 -3.32 11.75 21.83
CA PHE A 251 -2.64 12.85 22.52
C PHE A 251 -2.81 12.78 24.04
#